data_AF-A0A7C6KVF4-F1
#
_entry.id   AF-A0A7C6KVF4-F1
#
_cell.length_a   1.000
_cell.length_b   1.000
_cell.length_c   1.000
_cell.angle_alpha   90.00
_cell.angle_beta   90.00
_cell.angle_gamma   90.00
#
_symmetry.space_group_name_H-M   'P 1'
#
loop_
_entity.id
_entity.type
_entity.pdbx_description
1 polymer ?
#
loop_
_entity_poly.entity_id
_entity_poly.type
_entity_poly.pdbx_seq_one_letter_code
_entity_poly.pdbx_strand_id
1 'polypeptide(L)'
;MEGNIKSYLQAVAPDLPLEIVSQELYGKLNKLTDFFKDFAASEYILETSLNSNSAEADFSFRVLTEEKDSLLKGLKNKDFMNLTKDESWRRFVDFVNYWPQEIADLWLEMDYGEWEKEIPRPCFFFNAGQLKKNGEIDYNLLFTALKQLLGCEQVEELKENIKDVIQKLPAEVNLFQIGTMLSRNKDRVRIFTAELTREQVVEYLADLGWSGSFSDLDEILHFLEEFSDHQYILDFDVSRQGISERIGLNFGLQDKKMLSVFLESLASRQLCTEAKKQGVLAWSGSKGSFLGLIMALQP
;
A
#
# COMPACT_ATOMS: atom_id res chain seq x y z
N MET A 1 12.23 -16.00 11.73
CA MET A 1 13.09 -14.85 12.12
C MET A 1 12.11 -13.80 12.60
N GLU A 2 12.12 -13.41 13.87
CA GLU A 2 11.30 -12.26 14.28
C GLU A 2 12.11 -11.00 13.97
N GLY A 3 12.00 -10.55 12.73
CA GLY A 3 12.46 -9.22 12.37
C GLY A 3 11.69 -8.18 13.16
N ASN A 4 12.29 -7.01 13.35
CA ASN A 4 11.67 -5.93 14.07
C ASN A 4 11.81 -4.65 13.26
N ILE A 5 10.72 -3.89 13.15
CA ILE A 5 10.66 -2.74 12.26
C ILE A 5 11.68 -1.65 12.63
N LYS A 6 11.94 -1.47 13.93
CA LYS A 6 12.96 -0.52 14.39
C LYS A 6 14.36 -0.99 14.00
N SER A 7 14.65 -2.28 14.15
CA SER A 7 15.91 -2.87 13.71
C SER A 7 16.11 -2.74 12.20
N TYR A 8 15.05 -2.90 11.41
CA TYR A 8 15.12 -2.71 9.95
C TYR A 8 15.44 -1.27 9.56
N LEU A 9 14.75 -0.30 10.13
CA LEU A 9 15.02 1.12 9.87
C LEU A 9 16.46 1.50 10.28
N GLN A 10 16.94 0.98 11.42
CA GLN A 10 18.32 1.20 11.86
C GLN A 10 19.35 0.54 10.93
N ALA A 11 19.05 -0.64 10.39
CA ALA A 11 19.96 -1.36 9.50
C ALA A 11 20.17 -0.64 8.16
N VAL A 12 19.16 0.04 7.64
CA VAL A 12 19.28 0.79 6.38
C VAL A 12 19.76 2.21 6.53
N ALA A 13 19.73 2.77 7.74
CA ALA A 13 20.08 4.16 8.01
C ALA A 13 21.40 4.64 7.38
N PRO A 14 22.51 3.85 7.38
CA PRO A 14 23.76 4.28 6.77
C PRO A 14 23.71 4.48 5.26
N ASP A 15 22.79 3.79 4.58
CA ASP A 15 22.69 3.73 3.12
C ASP A 15 21.48 4.52 2.58
N LEU A 16 20.72 5.22 3.44
CA LEU A 16 19.57 6.03 3.03
C LEU A 16 20.04 7.32 2.33
N PRO A 17 19.66 7.55 1.05
CA PRO A 17 19.97 8.80 0.37
C PRO A 17 19.17 9.96 0.96
N LEU A 18 19.82 11.11 1.16
CA LEU A 18 19.20 12.29 1.79
C LEU A 18 18.10 12.93 0.93
N GLU A 19 18.14 12.70 -0.38
CA GLU A 19 17.13 13.12 -1.36
C GLU A 19 15.83 12.30 -1.21
N ILE A 20 15.92 11.11 -0.62
CA ILE A 20 14.78 10.21 -0.36
C ILE A 20 14.31 10.39 1.08
N VAL A 21 15.23 10.25 2.03
CA VAL A 21 14.96 10.37 3.46
C VAL A 21 15.91 11.40 4.09
N SER A 22 15.40 12.59 4.42
CA SER A 22 16.19 13.59 5.14
C SER A 22 16.54 13.12 6.56
N GLN A 23 17.55 13.76 7.19
CA GLN A 23 17.87 13.47 8.59
C GLN A 23 16.71 13.78 9.55
N GLU A 24 15.98 14.86 9.28
CA GLU A 24 14.80 15.21 10.05
C GLU A 24 13.74 14.11 9.93
N LEU A 25 13.49 13.67 8.70
CA LEU A 25 12.57 12.56 8.43
C LEU A 25 13.01 11.28 9.15
N TYR A 26 14.27 10.87 8.99
CA TYR A 26 14.78 9.69 9.68
C TYR A 26 14.53 9.76 11.20
N GLY A 27 14.75 10.93 11.81
CA GLY A 27 14.45 11.16 13.22
C GLY A 27 12.96 10.97 13.56
N LYS A 28 12.06 11.41 12.68
CA LYS A 28 10.60 11.20 12.80
C LYS A 28 10.23 9.71 12.67
N LEU A 29 10.73 9.02 11.64
CA LEU A 29 10.51 7.58 11.44
C LEU A 29 11.05 6.75 12.62
N ASN A 30 12.25 7.06 13.10
CA ASN A 30 12.83 6.32 14.23
C ASN A 30 11.99 6.47 15.50
N LYS A 31 11.45 7.67 15.80
CA LYS A 31 10.50 7.87 16.90
C LYS A 31 9.19 7.10 16.67
N LEU A 32 8.67 7.09 15.46
CA LEU A 32 7.45 6.34 15.12
C LEU A 32 7.64 4.84 15.39
N THR A 33 8.79 4.27 15.03
CA THR A 33 9.09 2.86 15.29
C THR A 33 9.17 2.51 16.78
N ASP A 34 9.26 3.48 17.69
CA ASP A 34 9.19 3.21 19.13
C ASP A 34 7.83 2.65 19.56
N PHE A 35 6.74 3.06 18.90
CA PHE A 35 5.41 2.51 19.14
C PHE A 35 5.31 1.03 18.75
N PHE A 36 6.15 0.58 17.82
CA PHE A 36 6.12 -0.75 17.21
C PHE A 36 7.37 -1.58 17.55
N LYS A 37 8.16 -1.14 18.53
CA LYS A 37 9.44 -1.78 18.88
C LYS A 37 9.31 -3.23 19.37
N ASP A 38 8.11 -3.63 19.79
CA ASP A 38 7.80 -5.01 20.23
C ASP A 38 6.99 -5.78 19.17
N PHE A 39 6.80 -5.22 17.97
CA PHE A 39 6.12 -5.91 16.88
C PHE A 39 7.12 -6.77 16.13
N ALA A 40 6.69 -7.96 15.75
CA ALA A 40 7.35 -8.71 14.70
C ALA A 40 7.00 -8.07 13.35
N ALA A 41 7.99 -8.00 12.46
CA ALA A 41 7.81 -7.59 11.08
C ALA A 41 8.68 -8.47 10.19
N SER A 42 8.13 -8.88 9.07
CA SER A 42 8.81 -9.71 8.08
C SER A 42 9.35 -8.92 6.89
N GLU A 43 8.77 -7.75 6.62
CA GLU A 43 9.15 -6.89 5.50
C GLU A 43 8.81 -5.43 5.80
N TYR A 44 9.48 -4.49 5.10
CA TYR A 44 9.18 -3.07 5.15
C TYR A 44 9.31 -2.44 3.76
N ILE A 45 8.62 -1.33 3.54
CA ILE A 45 8.66 -0.51 2.33
C ILE A 45 8.89 0.95 2.73
N LEU A 46 9.74 1.65 1.98
CA LEU A 46 9.80 3.11 1.94
C LEU A 46 9.35 3.54 0.56
N GLU A 47 8.27 4.32 0.49
CA GLU A 47 7.72 4.85 -0.75
C GLU A 47 7.93 6.36 -0.80
N THR A 48 8.31 6.90 -1.96
CA THR A 48 8.54 8.35 -2.11
C THR A 48 8.00 8.84 -3.43
N SER A 49 7.49 10.08 -3.46
CA SER A 49 7.15 10.71 -4.73
C SER A 49 8.41 11.10 -5.50
N LEU A 50 8.44 10.78 -6.80
CA LEU A 50 9.54 11.16 -7.69
C LEU A 50 9.40 12.60 -8.23
N ASN A 51 8.19 13.16 -8.26
CA ASN A 51 7.91 14.46 -8.88
C ASN A 51 8.14 15.66 -7.95
N SER A 52 8.53 15.42 -6.70
CA SER A 52 8.82 16.45 -5.69
C SER A 52 10.27 16.40 -5.26
N ASN A 53 10.86 17.56 -4.97
CA ASN A 53 12.18 17.64 -4.33
C ASN A 53 12.13 17.38 -2.82
N SER A 54 10.94 17.29 -2.22
CA SER A 54 10.79 16.99 -0.80
C SER A 54 11.32 15.59 -0.48
N ALA A 55 12.20 15.50 0.51
CA ALA A 55 12.68 14.23 1.06
C ALA A 55 11.66 13.66 2.05
N GLU A 56 10.49 13.33 1.52
CA GLU A 56 9.33 12.72 2.18
C GLU A 56 9.18 11.27 1.70
N ALA A 57 8.89 10.35 2.61
CA ALA A 57 8.68 8.95 2.25
C ALA A 57 7.70 8.23 3.18
N ASP A 58 6.63 7.65 2.64
CA ASP A 58 5.72 6.80 3.41
C ASP A 58 6.47 5.55 3.89
N PHE A 59 6.07 5.04 5.05
CA PHE A 59 6.73 3.87 5.65
C PHE A 59 5.72 2.79 6.00
N SER A 60 5.92 1.62 5.41
CA SER A 60 5.01 0.49 5.55
C SER A 60 5.76 -0.74 6.04
N PHE A 61 5.08 -1.62 6.75
CA PHE A 61 5.64 -2.90 7.17
C PHE A 61 4.62 -4.03 7.19
N ARG A 62 5.12 -5.23 6.89
CA ARG A 62 4.33 -6.46 6.84
C ARG A 62 4.48 -7.28 8.10
N VAL A 63 3.36 -7.80 8.58
CA VAL A 63 3.29 -8.83 9.62
C VAL A 63 2.62 -10.06 9.04
N LEU A 64 3.27 -11.23 9.14
CA LEU A 64 2.71 -12.51 8.71
C LEU A 64 1.79 -13.08 9.78
N THR A 65 0.84 -13.92 9.38
CA THR A 65 -0.08 -14.60 10.31
C THR A 65 0.65 -15.45 11.34
N GLU A 66 1.79 -16.02 10.96
CA GLU A 66 2.69 -16.78 11.83
C GLU A 66 3.30 -15.91 12.95
N GLU A 67 3.33 -14.59 12.76
CA GLU A 67 3.85 -13.59 13.69
C GLU A 67 2.75 -12.98 14.59
N LYS A 68 1.49 -13.42 14.45
CA LYS A 68 0.32 -12.88 15.16
C LYS A 68 0.49 -12.87 16.67
N ASP A 69 1.06 -13.93 17.26
CA ASP A 69 1.26 -14.01 18.72
C ASP A 69 2.22 -12.94 19.22
N SER A 70 3.26 -12.63 18.44
CA SER A 70 4.23 -11.59 18.77
C SER A 70 3.62 -10.20 18.58
N LEU A 71 2.80 -10.01 17.54
CA LEU A 71 1.99 -8.80 17.38
C LEU A 71 1.04 -8.58 18.58
N LEU A 72 0.28 -9.60 19.00
CA LEU A 72 -0.63 -9.53 20.15
C LEU A 72 0.07 -9.17 21.47
N LYS A 73 1.33 -9.59 21.65
CA LYS A 73 2.15 -9.16 22.79
C LYS A 73 2.55 -7.69 22.65
N GLY A 74 2.98 -7.27 21.46
CA GLY A 74 3.33 -5.89 21.15
C GLY A 74 2.19 -4.90 21.38
N LEU A 75 0.94 -5.29 21.09
CA LEU A 75 -0.25 -4.45 21.35
C LEU A 75 -0.43 -4.11 22.85
N LYS A 76 0.20 -4.84 23.77
CA LYS A 76 0.14 -4.57 25.22
C LYS A 76 1.23 -3.61 25.69
N ASN A 77 2.13 -3.20 24.81
CA ASN A 77 3.18 -2.23 25.14
C ASN A 77 2.56 -0.87 25.50
N LYS A 78 3.09 -0.19 26.52
CA LYS A 78 2.56 1.10 26.99
C LYS A 78 2.61 2.21 25.94
N ASP A 79 3.64 2.23 25.11
CA ASP A 79 3.81 3.20 24.03
C ASP A 79 2.73 2.96 22.97
N PHE A 80 2.52 1.72 22.54
CA PHE A 80 1.43 1.37 21.62
C PHE A 80 0.05 1.68 22.22
N MET A 81 -0.18 1.36 23.49
CA MET A 81 -1.46 1.63 24.17
C MET A 81 -1.84 3.12 24.14
N ASN A 82 -0.87 4.04 24.06
CA ASN A 82 -1.16 5.47 23.88
C ASN A 82 -1.85 5.78 22.54
N LEU A 83 -1.50 5.05 21.47
CA LEU A 83 -2.11 5.19 20.16
C LEU A 83 -3.61 4.82 20.18
N THR A 84 -4.00 3.88 21.02
CA THR A 84 -5.41 3.42 21.15
C THR A 84 -6.37 4.47 21.72
N LYS A 85 -5.88 5.66 22.08
CA LYS A 85 -6.72 6.84 22.33
C LYS A 85 -7.45 7.30 21.06
N ASP A 86 -6.86 7.12 19.88
CA ASP A 86 -7.54 7.30 18.60
C ASP A 86 -8.30 6.02 18.21
N GLU A 87 -9.46 6.20 17.59
CA GLU A 87 -10.35 5.10 17.20
C GLU A 87 -9.72 4.19 16.14
N SER A 88 -8.96 4.74 15.20
CA SER A 88 -8.35 3.97 14.11
C SER A 88 -7.43 2.87 14.66
N TRP A 89 -6.72 3.15 15.75
CA TRP A 89 -5.87 2.18 16.43
C TRP A 89 -6.65 1.12 17.20
N ARG A 90 -7.80 1.49 17.80
CA ARG A 90 -8.69 0.50 18.45
C ARG A 90 -9.24 -0.50 17.43
N ARG A 91 -9.65 -0.01 16.27
CA ARG A 91 -10.15 -0.86 15.17
C ARG A 91 -9.09 -1.83 14.66
N PHE A 92 -7.83 -1.41 14.61
CA PHE A 92 -6.74 -2.33 14.32
C PHE A 92 -6.53 -3.38 15.40
N VAL A 93 -6.59 -3.01 16.67
CA VAL A 93 -6.54 -3.98 17.77
C VAL A 93 -7.70 -4.99 17.64
N ASP A 94 -8.91 -4.52 17.33
CA ASP A 94 -10.07 -5.38 17.10
C ASP A 94 -9.85 -6.34 15.92
N PHE A 95 -9.30 -5.83 14.81
CA PHE A 95 -8.91 -6.66 13.67
C PHE A 95 -7.88 -7.71 14.07
N VAL A 96 -6.79 -7.34 14.75
CA VAL A 96 -5.71 -8.28 15.11
C VAL A 96 -6.25 -9.37 16.06
N ASN A 97 -7.13 -9.02 17.00
CA ASN A 97 -7.79 -10.00 17.85
C ASN A 97 -8.63 -10.99 17.03
N TYR A 98 -9.37 -10.50 16.03
CA TYR A 98 -10.15 -11.31 15.10
C TYR A 98 -9.29 -12.13 14.12
N TRP A 99 -8.16 -11.60 13.68
CA TRP A 99 -7.40 -11.96 12.48
C TRP A 99 -7.42 -13.47 12.16
N PRO A 100 -8.20 -13.91 11.16
CA PRO A 100 -8.37 -15.31 10.81
C PRO A 100 -7.11 -15.86 10.12
N GLN A 101 -6.86 -17.17 10.27
CA GLN A 101 -5.64 -17.82 9.78
C GLN A 101 -5.54 -17.80 8.25
N GLU A 102 -6.68 -17.69 7.56
CA GLU A 102 -6.80 -17.65 6.12
C GLU A 102 -6.20 -16.38 5.51
N ILE A 103 -6.24 -15.24 6.23
CA ILE A 103 -5.57 -14.00 5.80
C ILE A 103 -4.10 -14.17 6.14
N ALA A 104 -3.22 -14.25 5.14
CA ALA A 104 -1.81 -14.63 5.31
C ALA A 104 -0.90 -13.54 5.90
N ASP A 105 -1.24 -12.27 5.69
CA ASP A 105 -0.44 -11.14 6.14
C ASP A 105 -1.27 -9.85 6.25
N LEU A 106 -0.71 -8.90 7.02
CA LEU A 106 -1.19 -7.54 7.18
C LEU A 106 -0.09 -6.56 6.85
N TRP A 107 -0.48 -5.42 6.30
CA TRP A 107 0.38 -4.26 6.13
C TRP A 107 -0.12 -3.09 6.96
N LEU A 108 0.81 -2.50 7.69
CA LEU A 108 0.64 -1.20 8.31
C LEU A 108 1.40 -0.17 7.50
N GLU A 109 0.76 0.92 7.13
CA GLU A 109 1.38 2.01 6.40
C GLU A 109 1.17 3.35 7.11
N MET A 110 2.19 4.19 7.05
CA MET A 110 2.24 5.49 7.69
C MET A 110 2.59 6.54 6.67
N ASP A 111 1.58 7.34 6.33
CA ASP A 111 1.75 8.49 5.46
C ASP A 111 2.71 9.51 6.10
N TYR A 112 3.52 10.16 5.26
CA TYR A 112 4.46 11.18 5.71
C TYR A 112 3.81 12.35 6.46
N GLY A 113 2.59 12.70 6.07
CA GLY A 113 1.81 13.76 6.71
C GLY A 113 1.35 13.44 8.14
N GLU A 114 1.47 12.20 8.60
CA GLU A 114 0.98 11.79 9.92
C GLU A 114 2.03 11.95 11.03
N TRP A 115 3.30 12.10 10.70
CA TRP A 115 4.39 12.02 11.68
C TRP A 115 4.48 13.20 12.66
N GLU A 116 3.89 14.34 12.32
CA GLU A 116 3.88 15.51 13.20
C GLU A 116 2.73 15.47 14.22
N LYS A 117 1.81 14.50 14.07
CA LYS A 117 0.67 14.37 14.96
C LYS A 117 1.07 13.65 16.25
N GLU A 118 0.44 14.05 17.35
CA GLU A 118 0.62 13.40 18.65
C GLU A 118 0.24 11.91 18.59
N ILE A 119 -0.82 11.60 17.83
CA ILE A 119 -1.23 10.24 17.51
C ILE A 119 -1.32 10.14 15.98
N PRO A 120 -0.31 9.56 15.31
CA PRO A 120 -0.34 9.35 13.86
C PRO A 120 -1.46 8.38 13.51
N ARG A 121 -2.18 8.61 12.41
CA ARG A 121 -3.19 7.67 11.93
C ARG A 121 -2.60 6.73 10.88
N PRO A 122 -2.93 5.43 10.96
CA PRO A 122 -2.42 4.43 10.05
C PRO A 122 -3.32 4.21 8.81
N CYS A 123 -2.69 3.73 7.76
CA CYS A 123 -3.32 2.94 6.70
C CYS A 123 -3.13 1.45 7.03
N PHE A 124 -4.17 0.64 6.80
CA PHE A 124 -4.16 -0.79 7.08
C PHE A 124 -4.63 -1.58 5.88
N PHE A 125 -3.90 -2.62 5.52
CA PHE A 125 -4.28 -3.53 4.44
C PHE A 125 -4.11 -4.97 4.89
N PHE A 126 -4.97 -5.85 4.41
CA PHE A 126 -4.85 -7.29 4.63
C PHE A 126 -4.82 -8.04 3.31
N ASN A 127 -4.11 -9.16 3.30
CA ASN A 127 -4.03 -10.02 2.11
C ASN A 127 -5.43 -10.49 1.69
N ALA A 128 -5.75 -10.31 0.42
CA ALA A 128 -7.05 -10.64 -0.16
C ALA A 128 -6.96 -11.79 -1.19
N GLY A 129 -5.76 -12.35 -1.44
CA GLY A 129 -5.52 -13.37 -2.46
C GLY A 129 -6.29 -14.66 -2.24
N GLN A 130 -6.55 -15.02 -0.98
CA GLN A 130 -7.33 -16.21 -0.64
C GLN A 130 -8.86 -16.02 -0.77
N LEU A 131 -9.36 -14.79 -0.97
CA LEU A 131 -10.79 -14.51 -0.92
C LEU A 131 -11.54 -15.07 -2.13
N LYS A 132 -10.87 -15.19 -3.28
CA LYS A 132 -11.44 -15.77 -4.50
C LYS A 132 -10.78 -17.12 -4.78
N LYS A 133 -11.57 -18.20 -4.72
CA LYS A 133 -11.09 -19.57 -5.00
C LYS A 133 -12.07 -20.24 -5.95
N ASN A 134 -11.55 -20.78 -7.06
CA ASN A 134 -12.36 -21.47 -8.09
C ASN A 134 -13.55 -20.63 -8.61
N GLY A 135 -13.38 -19.30 -8.69
CA GLY A 135 -14.44 -18.38 -9.12
C GLY A 135 -15.46 -17.99 -8.03
N GLU A 136 -15.39 -18.58 -6.84
CA GLU A 136 -16.24 -18.21 -5.69
C GLU A 136 -15.52 -17.24 -4.76
N ILE A 137 -16.25 -16.25 -4.25
CA ILE A 137 -15.74 -15.22 -3.33
C ILE A 137 -16.24 -15.48 -1.92
N ASP A 138 -15.34 -15.56 -0.95
CA ASP A 138 -15.69 -15.62 0.48
C ASP A 138 -16.05 -14.22 1.01
N TYR A 139 -17.28 -13.80 0.70
CA TYR A 139 -17.82 -12.53 1.19
C TYR A 139 -17.98 -12.50 2.72
N ASN A 140 -18.12 -13.65 3.37
CA ASN A 140 -18.26 -13.70 4.82
C ASN A 140 -16.94 -13.30 5.49
N LEU A 141 -15.83 -13.91 5.06
CA LEU A 141 -14.49 -13.55 5.51
C LEU A 141 -14.19 -12.09 5.19
N LEU A 142 -14.41 -11.65 3.95
CA LEU A 142 -14.19 -10.28 3.50
C LEU A 142 -14.92 -9.24 4.36
N PHE A 143 -16.25 -9.38 4.50
CA PHE A 143 -17.03 -8.36 5.22
C PHE A 143 -16.84 -8.44 6.73
N THR A 144 -16.54 -9.61 7.30
CA THR A 144 -16.22 -9.70 8.73
C THR A 144 -14.89 -9.02 9.04
N ALA A 145 -13.88 -9.21 8.19
CA ALA A 145 -12.58 -8.54 8.28
C ALA A 145 -12.72 -7.01 8.14
N LEU A 146 -13.42 -6.54 7.11
CA LEU A 146 -13.66 -5.10 6.91
C LEU A 146 -14.45 -4.45 8.05
N LYS A 147 -15.39 -5.17 8.68
CA LYS A 147 -16.17 -4.64 9.81
C LYS A 147 -15.30 -4.31 11.02
N GLN A 148 -14.19 -5.02 11.22
CA GLN A 148 -13.25 -4.68 12.30
C GLN A 148 -12.53 -3.34 12.01
N LEU A 149 -12.23 -3.05 10.73
CA LEU A 149 -11.48 -1.84 10.34
C LEU A 149 -12.37 -0.61 10.11
N LEU A 150 -13.55 -0.78 9.53
CA LEU A 150 -14.46 0.33 9.17
C LEU A 150 -15.67 0.47 10.08
N GLY A 151 -16.01 -0.56 10.85
CA GLY A 151 -17.26 -0.65 11.60
C GLY A 151 -18.42 -1.14 10.74
N CYS A 152 -19.47 -1.65 11.41
CA CYS A 152 -20.61 -2.30 10.75
C CYS A 152 -21.37 -1.37 9.80
N GLU A 153 -21.68 -0.16 10.25
CA GLU A 153 -22.48 0.81 9.48
C GLU A 153 -21.81 1.12 8.14
N GLN A 154 -20.54 1.52 8.17
CA GLN A 154 -19.79 1.90 6.97
C GLN A 154 -19.62 0.72 6.00
N VAL A 155 -19.42 -0.50 6.50
CA VAL A 155 -19.30 -1.67 5.62
C VAL A 155 -20.62 -1.99 4.93
N GLU A 156 -21.76 -1.91 5.62
CA GLU A 156 -23.05 -2.19 4.97
C GLU A 156 -23.37 -1.16 3.88
N GLU A 157 -22.92 0.08 4.01
CA GLU A 157 -23.09 1.11 2.98
C GLU A 157 -22.21 0.89 1.74
N LEU A 158 -21.02 0.31 1.91
CA LEU A 158 -20.08 0.04 0.82
C LEU A 158 -20.27 -1.34 0.19
N LYS A 159 -21.02 -2.22 0.85
CA LYS A 159 -21.10 -3.65 0.56
C LYS A 159 -21.41 -3.97 -0.88
N GLU A 160 -22.44 -3.35 -1.45
CA GLU A 160 -22.85 -3.66 -2.82
C GLU A 160 -21.85 -3.13 -3.85
N ASN A 161 -21.24 -1.96 -3.62
CA ASN A 161 -20.18 -1.44 -4.50
C ASN A 161 -18.93 -2.32 -4.43
N ILE A 162 -18.55 -2.81 -3.24
CA ILE A 162 -17.43 -3.74 -3.08
C ILE A 162 -17.72 -5.06 -3.81
N LYS A 163 -18.93 -5.61 -3.69
CA LYS A 163 -19.32 -6.83 -4.43
C LYS A 163 -19.24 -6.61 -5.93
N ASP A 164 -19.83 -5.53 -6.42
CA ASP A 164 -19.89 -5.20 -7.84
C ASP A 164 -18.48 -5.13 -8.45
N VAL A 165 -17.56 -4.43 -7.78
CA VAL A 165 -16.17 -4.34 -8.19
C VAL A 165 -15.52 -5.72 -8.28
N ILE A 166 -15.62 -6.55 -7.23
CA ILE A 166 -14.96 -7.87 -7.20
C ILE A 166 -15.60 -8.82 -8.23
N GLN A 167 -16.91 -8.72 -8.49
CA GLN A 167 -17.61 -9.56 -9.46
C GLN A 167 -17.21 -9.25 -10.91
N LYS A 168 -16.85 -8.01 -11.21
CA LYS A 168 -16.38 -7.58 -12.53
C LYS A 168 -14.90 -7.88 -12.78
N LEU A 169 -14.16 -8.30 -11.76
CA LEU A 169 -12.76 -8.68 -11.92
C LEU A 169 -12.65 -9.89 -12.86
N PRO A 170 -11.67 -9.92 -13.79
CA PRO A 170 -11.47 -11.06 -14.69
C PRO A 170 -11.43 -12.39 -13.92
N ALA A 171 -11.99 -13.45 -14.51
CA ALA A 171 -12.27 -14.70 -13.81
C ALA A 171 -11.01 -15.33 -13.18
N GLU A 172 -9.89 -15.23 -13.89
CA GLU A 172 -8.56 -15.72 -13.57
C GLU A 172 -7.78 -14.80 -12.61
N VAL A 173 -8.23 -13.55 -12.44
CA VAL A 173 -7.55 -12.57 -11.59
C VAL A 173 -8.15 -12.58 -10.19
N ASN A 174 -7.28 -12.58 -9.18
CA ASN A 174 -7.66 -12.48 -7.76
C ASN A 174 -7.47 -11.05 -7.25
N LEU A 175 -7.84 -10.81 -6.00
CA LEU A 175 -7.42 -9.61 -5.29
C LEU A 175 -5.99 -9.81 -4.75
N PHE A 176 -5.22 -8.75 -4.62
CA PHE A 176 -3.94 -8.79 -3.90
C PHE A 176 -4.15 -8.40 -2.44
N GLN A 177 -4.69 -7.20 -2.23
CA GLN A 177 -4.90 -6.62 -0.90
C GLN A 177 -6.19 -5.80 -0.87
N ILE A 178 -6.73 -5.66 0.33
CA ILE A 178 -7.81 -4.72 0.60
C ILE A 178 -7.60 -4.06 1.95
N GLY A 179 -7.98 -2.80 2.07
CA GLY A 179 -7.72 -2.07 3.28
C GLY A 179 -8.42 -0.73 3.40
N THR A 180 -7.96 0.04 4.37
CA THR A 180 -8.51 1.33 4.75
C THR A 180 -7.39 2.32 4.96
N MET A 181 -7.51 3.50 4.38
CA MET A 181 -6.55 4.58 4.55
C MET A 181 -7.06 5.59 5.57
N LEU A 182 -7.13 5.17 6.84
CA LEU A 182 -7.80 5.92 7.92
C LEU A 182 -7.12 7.25 8.27
N SER A 183 -5.87 7.45 7.83
CA SER A 183 -5.18 8.75 7.83
C SER A 183 -5.87 9.78 6.93
N ARG A 184 -6.38 9.34 5.78
CA ARG A 184 -6.95 10.20 4.74
C ARG A 184 -8.48 10.24 4.79
N ASN A 185 -9.12 9.08 4.77
CA ASN A 185 -10.58 8.95 4.68
C ASN A 185 -11.12 7.78 5.52
N LYS A 186 -12.37 7.89 5.99
CA LYS A 186 -13.05 6.84 6.77
C LYS A 186 -14.28 6.24 6.06
N ASP A 187 -14.57 6.70 4.85
CA ASP A 187 -15.80 6.44 4.11
C ASP A 187 -15.62 5.49 2.91
N ARG A 188 -14.44 4.87 2.77
CA ARG A 188 -14.04 4.08 1.61
C ARG A 188 -13.09 2.94 1.98
N VAL A 189 -13.01 1.94 1.10
CA VAL A 189 -11.97 0.90 1.12
C VAL A 189 -11.04 1.09 -0.07
N ARG A 190 -9.75 0.80 0.10
CA ARG A 190 -8.80 0.68 -1.00
C ARG A 190 -8.74 -0.79 -1.43
N ILE A 191 -8.91 -1.05 -2.71
CA ILE A 191 -8.78 -2.39 -3.30
C ILE A 191 -7.53 -2.40 -4.17
N PHE A 192 -6.75 -3.48 -4.07
CA PHE A 192 -5.66 -3.82 -4.97
C PHE A 192 -6.01 -5.11 -5.70
N THR A 193 -5.95 -5.09 -7.03
CA THR A 193 -6.05 -6.32 -7.83
C THR A 193 -4.77 -7.15 -7.70
N ALA A 194 -4.84 -8.43 -8.03
CA ALA A 194 -3.64 -9.13 -8.49
C ALA A 194 -3.21 -8.57 -9.86
N GLU A 195 -2.11 -9.09 -10.38
CA GLU A 195 -1.57 -8.70 -11.68
C GLU A 195 -2.61 -8.85 -12.80
N LEU A 196 -2.76 -7.77 -13.56
CA LEU A 196 -3.58 -7.63 -14.76
C LEU A 196 -2.67 -7.37 -15.95
N THR A 197 -3.03 -7.86 -17.13
CA THR A 197 -2.44 -7.38 -18.39
C THR A 197 -2.96 -5.98 -18.74
N ARG A 198 -2.33 -5.33 -19.71
CA ARG A 198 -2.78 -4.03 -20.25
C ARG A 198 -4.25 -4.08 -20.68
N GLU A 199 -4.62 -5.11 -21.44
CA GLU A 199 -5.98 -5.27 -21.98
C GLU A 199 -6.98 -5.44 -20.83
N GLN A 200 -6.64 -6.28 -19.85
CA GLN A 200 -7.49 -6.49 -18.68
C GLN A 200 -7.66 -5.23 -17.83
N VAL A 201 -6.62 -4.40 -17.67
CA VAL A 201 -6.74 -3.09 -16.97
C VAL A 201 -7.78 -2.22 -17.67
N VAL A 202 -7.69 -2.08 -18.99
CA VAL A 202 -8.59 -1.22 -19.78
C VAL A 202 -10.02 -1.76 -19.76
N GLU A 203 -10.20 -3.05 -20.03
CA GLU A 203 -11.52 -3.70 -20.02
C GLU A 203 -12.17 -3.62 -18.64
N TYR A 204 -11.42 -3.91 -17.58
CA TYR A 204 -11.93 -3.88 -16.21
C TYR A 204 -12.37 -2.47 -15.79
N LEU A 205 -11.56 -1.44 -16.05
CA LEU A 205 -11.95 -0.06 -15.75
C LEU A 205 -13.19 0.39 -16.54
N ALA A 206 -13.33 -0.07 -17.80
CA ALA A 206 -14.52 0.21 -18.61
C ALA A 206 -15.77 -0.46 -18.01
N ASP A 207 -15.67 -1.71 -17.60
CA ASP A 207 -16.76 -2.47 -16.96
C ASP A 207 -17.17 -1.89 -15.59
N LEU A 208 -16.20 -1.33 -14.86
CA LEU A 208 -16.46 -0.58 -13.63
C LEU A 208 -17.10 0.80 -13.87
N GLY A 209 -17.14 1.26 -15.11
CA GLY A 209 -17.63 2.61 -15.44
C GLY A 209 -16.72 3.71 -14.93
N TRP A 210 -15.40 3.48 -14.92
CA TRP A 210 -14.41 4.46 -14.48
C TRP A 210 -14.55 5.78 -15.24
N SER A 211 -14.56 6.90 -14.52
CA SER A 211 -14.81 8.23 -15.08
C SER A 211 -13.56 8.97 -15.57
N GLY A 212 -12.37 8.39 -15.38
CA GLY A 212 -11.12 9.01 -15.80
C GLY A 212 -10.86 8.94 -17.31
N SER A 213 -9.75 9.54 -17.75
CA SER A 213 -9.38 9.59 -19.17
C SER A 213 -8.79 8.25 -19.63
N PHE A 214 -9.53 7.51 -20.45
CA PHE A 214 -9.00 6.33 -21.15
C PHE A 214 -7.90 6.67 -22.17
N SER A 215 -7.88 7.91 -22.68
CA SER A 215 -6.80 8.37 -23.55
C SER A 215 -5.50 8.49 -22.78
N ASP A 216 -5.53 9.11 -21.60
CA ASP A 216 -4.35 9.30 -20.75
C ASP A 216 -3.85 7.95 -20.23
N LEU A 217 -4.79 7.06 -19.89
CA LEU A 217 -4.47 5.67 -19.52
C LEU A 217 -3.74 4.94 -20.66
N ASP A 218 -4.22 5.04 -21.90
CA ASP A 218 -3.58 4.40 -23.04
C ASP A 218 -2.18 4.95 -23.31
N GLU A 219 -2.01 6.28 -23.24
CA GLU A 219 -0.70 6.93 -23.37
C GLU A 219 0.28 6.46 -22.28
N ILE A 220 -0.19 6.34 -21.05
CA ILE A 220 0.62 5.85 -19.92
C ILE A 220 1.00 4.38 -20.10
N LEU A 221 0.05 3.52 -20.44
CA LEU A 221 0.31 2.10 -20.65
C LEU A 221 1.23 1.86 -21.85
N HIS A 222 1.11 2.66 -22.91
CA HIS A 222 2.03 2.63 -24.04
C HIS A 222 3.43 3.12 -23.67
N PHE A 223 3.54 4.18 -22.87
CA PHE A 223 4.82 4.63 -22.33
C PHE A 223 5.50 3.53 -21.47
N LEU A 224 4.72 2.81 -20.66
CA LEU A 224 5.23 1.74 -19.82
C LEU A 224 5.59 0.45 -20.56
N GLU A 225 5.13 0.27 -21.79
CA GLU A 225 5.34 -0.94 -22.58
C GLU A 225 6.84 -1.25 -22.78
N GLU A 226 7.69 -0.23 -22.87
CA GLU A 226 9.14 -0.40 -23.01
C GLU A 226 9.85 -0.76 -21.69
N PHE A 227 9.23 -0.50 -20.53
CA PHE A 227 9.92 -0.58 -19.24
C PHE A 227 9.34 -1.60 -18.27
N SER A 228 8.03 -1.82 -18.32
CA SER A 228 7.32 -2.72 -17.41
C SER A 228 7.52 -4.19 -17.75
N ASP A 229 7.21 -5.06 -16.81
CA ASP A 229 7.04 -6.51 -17.00
C ASP A 229 5.68 -6.89 -17.61
N HIS A 230 4.91 -5.90 -18.06
CA HIS A 230 3.55 -6.04 -18.62
C HIS A 230 2.52 -6.63 -17.64
N GLN A 231 2.81 -6.62 -16.33
CA GLN A 231 1.90 -7.00 -15.26
C GLN A 231 1.61 -5.78 -14.37
N TYR A 232 0.33 -5.49 -14.16
CA TYR A 232 -0.10 -4.29 -13.45
C TYR A 232 -1.01 -4.66 -12.28
N ILE A 233 -0.67 -4.19 -11.08
CA ILE A 233 -1.59 -4.19 -9.94
C ILE A 233 -2.29 -2.84 -9.91
N LEU A 234 -3.61 -2.87 -10.08
CA LEU A 234 -4.45 -1.68 -10.05
C LEU A 234 -4.93 -1.43 -8.61
N ASP A 235 -4.77 -0.20 -8.13
CA ASP A 235 -5.33 0.24 -6.85
C ASP A 235 -6.27 1.44 -6.97
N PHE A 236 -7.39 1.37 -6.26
CA PHE A 236 -8.41 2.42 -6.27
C PHE A 236 -9.29 2.35 -5.02
N ASP A 237 -9.92 3.48 -4.69
CA ASP A 237 -10.88 3.53 -3.59
C ASP A 237 -12.28 3.14 -4.07
N VAL A 238 -13.03 2.43 -3.23
CA VAL A 238 -14.47 2.18 -3.39
C VAL A 238 -15.21 2.91 -2.29
N SER A 239 -16.07 3.84 -2.70
CA SER A 239 -16.91 4.67 -1.84
C SER A 239 -18.39 4.42 -2.15
N ARG A 240 -19.31 5.14 -1.48
CA ARG A 240 -20.75 5.08 -1.81
C ARG A 240 -21.05 5.56 -3.22
N GLN A 241 -20.21 6.44 -3.77
CA GLN A 241 -20.35 7.02 -5.11
C GLN A 241 -19.79 6.11 -6.22
N GLY A 242 -19.23 4.96 -5.86
CA GLY A 242 -18.53 4.06 -6.79
C GLY A 242 -17.02 4.13 -6.59
N ILE A 243 -16.28 3.79 -7.65
CA ILE A 243 -14.82 3.79 -7.63
C ILE A 243 -14.26 5.21 -7.74
N SER A 244 -13.06 5.44 -7.20
CA SER A 244 -12.39 6.73 -7.32
C SER A 244 -11.98 7.02 -8.77
N GLU A 245 -12.04 8.30 -9.11
CA GLU A 245 -11.50 8.80 -10.38
C GLU A 245 -9.97 8.64 -10.44
N ARG A 246 -9.28 8.91 -9.33
CA ARG A 246 -7.85 8.60 -9.20
C ARG A 246 -7.64 7.09 -9.03
N ILE A 247 -6.72 6.54 -9.81
CA ILE A 247 -6.26 5.15 -9.71
C ILE A 247 -4.72 5.11 -9.62
N GLY A 248 -4.18 4.04 -9.08
CA GLY A 248 -2.76 3.73 -9.09
C GLY A 248 -2.47 2.48 -9.92
N LEU A 249 -1.37 2.53 -10.67
CA LEU A 249 -0.81 1.40 -11.41
C LEU A 249 0.54 1.04 -10.79
N ASN A 250 0.61 -0.14 -10.22
CA ASN A 250 1.81 -0.71 -9.62
C ASN A 250 2.40 -1.71 -10.60
N PHE A 251 3.70 -1.63 -10.89
CA PHE A 251 4.36 -2.52 -11.85
C PHE A 251 5.84 -2.73 -11.51
N GLY A 252 6.38 -3.85 -11.99
CA GLY A 252 7.81 -4.13 -11.98
C GLY A 252 8.48 -3.69 -13.28
N LEU A 253 9.79 -3.46 -13.24
CA LEU A 253 10.58 -3.32 -14.47
C LEU A 253 10.87 -4.70 -15.06
N GLN A 254 10.77 -4.85 -16.39
CA GLN A 254 11.14 -6.10 -17.06
C GLN A 254 12.62 -6.49 -16.85
N ASP A 255 13.52 -5.52 -16.75
CA ASP A 255 14.91 -5.70 -16.33
C ASP A 255 15.29 -4.57 -15.38
N LYS A 256 15.78 -4.92 -14.18
CA LYS A 256 16.26 -3.96 -13.17
C LYS A 256 17.37 -3.05 -13.71
N LYS A 257 18.14 -3.47 -14.72
CA LYS A 257 19.16 -2.64 -15.39
C LYS A 257 18.56 -1.44 -16.12
N MET A 258 17.27 -1.49 -16.47
CA MET A 258 16.56 -0.39 -17.13
C MET A 258 16.26 0.78 -16.19
N LEU A 259 16.45 0.63 -14.86
CA LEU A 259 16.07 1.64 -13.88
C LEU A 259 16.62 3.03 -14.20
N SER A 260 17.90 3.14 -14.55
CA SER A 260 18.51 4.45 -14.88
C SER A 260 17.84 5.08 -16.11
N VAL A 261 17.62 4.29 -17.17
CA VAL A 261 17.01 4.75 -18.42
C VAL A 261 15.55 5.14 -18.19
N PHE A 262 14.82 4.36 -17.38
CA PHE A 262 13.45 4.66 -17.02
C PHE A 262 13.35 5.98 -16.23
N LEU A 263 14.20 6.18 -15.22
CA LEU A 263 14.20 7.44 -14.45
C LEU A 263 14.61 8.65 -15.30
N GLU A 264 15.55 8.49 -16.24
CA GLU A 264 15.86 9.53 -17.24
C GLU A 264 14.64 9.87 -18.11
N SER A 265 13.90 8.84 -18.53
CA SER A 265 12.68 8.99 -19.31
C SER A 265 11.59 9.73 -18.53
N LEU A 266 11.41 9.42 -17.24
CA LEU A 266 10.52 10.16 -16.34
C LEU A 266 10.97 11.61 -16.14
N ALA A 267 12.27 11.84 -15.94
CA ALA A 267 12.80 13.19 -15.76
C ALA A 267 12.60 14.07 -16.99
N SER A 268 12.77 13.51 -18.20
CA SER A 268 12.49 14.21 -19.47
C SER A 268 11.03 14.64 -19.61
N ARG A 269 10.11 13.92 -18.93
CA ARG A 269 8.67 14.19 -18.87
C ARG A 269 8.26 14.99 -17.64
N GLN A 270 9.21 15.47 -16.84
CA GLN A 270 8.95 16.20 -15.58
C GLN A 270 8.18 15.38 -14.54
N LEU A 271 8.24 14.04 -14.62
CA LEU A 271 7.64 13.11 -13.67
C LEU A 271 8.64 12.66 -12.58
N CYS A 272 9.92 12.95 -12.78
CA CYS A 272 10.99 12.68 -11.81
C CYS A 272 11.92 13.89 -11.72
N THR A 273 12.20 14.36 -10.51
CA THR A 273 13.20 15.42 -10.31
C THR A 273 14.61 14.84 -10.40
N GLU A 274 15.59 15.68 -10.75
CA GLU A 274 16.99 15.24 -10.78
C GLU A 274 17.46 14.75 -9.41
N ALA A 275 17.05 15.43 -8.33
CA ALA A 275 17.37 15.02 -6.96
C ALA A 275 16.81 13.61 -6.64
N LYS A 276 15.54 13.35 -6.97
CA LYS A 276 14.92 12.04 -6.74
C LYS A 276 15.56 10.93 -7.58
N LYS A 277 15.86 11.19 -8.85
CA LYS A 277 16.60 10.25 -9.69
C LYS A 277 17.93 9.86 -9.06
N GLN A 278 18.74 10.84 -8.66
CA GLN A 278 20.04 10.57 -8.02
C GLN A 278 19.88 9.81 -6.71
N GLY A 279 18.90 10.18 -5.88
CA GLY A 279 18.59 9.47 -4.64
C GLY A 279 18.24 8.00 -4.88
N VAL A 280 17.30 7.70 -5.79
CA VAL A 280 16.89 6.32 -6.10
C VAL A 280 18.06 5.50 -6.64
N LEU A 281 18.89 6.07 -7.52
CA LEU A 281 20.05 5.36 -8.08
C LEU A 281 21.19 5.16 -7.08
N ALA A 282 21.32 6.07 -6.11
CA ALA A 282 22.30 5.95 -5.02
C ALA A 282 21.88 4.92 -3.97
N TRP A 283 20.59 4.58 -3.90
CA TRP A 283 20.11 3.61 -2.93
C TRP A 283 20.43 2.18 -3.38
N SER A 284 21.39 1.56 -2.70
CA SER A 284 21.76 0.15 -2.91
C SER A 284 20.70 -0.84 -2.43
N GLY A 285 19.65 -0.35 -1.74
CA GLY A 285 18.70 -1.16 -1.00
C GLY A 285 19.34 -1.89 0.19
N SER A 286 18.55 -2.72 0.86
CA SER A 286 19.05 -3.75 1.76
C SER A 286 19.14 -5.09 1.02
N LYS A 287 19.86 -6.08 1.57
CA LYS A 287 19.92 -7.43 0.99
C LYS A 287 18.49 -7.99 0.87
N GLY A 288 17.99 -8.17 -0.36
CA GLY A 288 16.62 -8.63 -0.61
C GLY A 288 15.57 -7.53 -0.83
N SER A 289 15.98 -6.26 -0.98
CA SER A 289 15.05 -5.17 -1.34
C SER A 289 14.54 -5.29 -2.78
N PHE A 290 13.25 -5.04 -2.96
CA PHE A 290 12.58 -4.91 -4.25
C PHE A 290 12.21 -3.45 -4.48
N LEU A 291 12.36 -2.99 -5.73
CA LEU A 291 11.89 -1.67 -6.14
C LEU A 291 10.57 -1.88 -6.89
N GLY A 292 9.48 -1.39 -6.32
CA GLY A 292 8.20 -1.25 -7.00
C GLY A 292 8.02 0.18 -7.50
N LEU A 293 7.28 0.35 -8.58
CA LEU A 293 6.94 1.66 -9.14
C LEU A 293 5.43 1.83 -9.14
N ILE A 294 4.98 3.01 -8.74
CA ILE A 294 3.56 3.38 -8.75
C ILE A 294 3.39 4.61 -9.61
N MET A 295 2.47 4.55 -10.57
CA MET A 295 1.97 5.74 -11.27
C MET A 295 0.53 6.00 -10.90
N ALA A 296 0.27 7.19 -10.38
CA ALA A 296 -1.06 7.66 -10.03
C ALA A 296 -1.62 8.52 -11.16
N LEU A 297 -2.76 8.10 -11.73
CA LEU A 297 -3.46 8.87 -12.74
C LEU A 297 -4.45 9.82 -12.08
N GLN A 298 -4.39 11.10 -12.44
CA GLN A 298 -5.36 12.12 -12.09
C GLN A 298 -5.85 12.80 -13.38
N PRO A 299 -7.13 13.18 -13.48
CA PRO A 299 -7.65 13.98 -14.60
C PRO A 299 -7.08 15.40 -14.64
#